data_AF-A8DW99-F1
#
_entry.id   AF-A8DW99-F1
#
_cell.length_a   1.000
_cell.length_b   1.000
_cell.length_c   1.000
_cell.angle_alpha   90.00
_cell.angle_beta   90.00
_cell.angle_gamma   90.00
#
_symmetry.space_group_name_H-M   'P 1'
#
loop_
_entity.id
_entity.type
_entity.pdbx_description
1 polymer ?
#
loop_
_entity_poly.entity_id
_entity_poly.type
_entity_poly.pdbx_seq_one_letter_code
_entity_poly.pdbx_strand_id
1 'polypeptide(L)' 'MSSTFKNRIPKRKYRERAQPSSRAHLGILEKKQDYQKRAKNYHKKEDMMNKLKMKADLKN' A
#
# COMPACT_ATOMS: atom_id res chain seq x y z
N MET A 1 2.75 32.48 -4.24
CA MET A 1 1.55 31.61 -4.23
C MET A 1 0.73 31.93 -2.99
N SER A 2 -0.30 32.78 -3.13
CA SER A 2 -1.12 33.23 -1.99
C SER A 2 -2.12 32.12 -1.60
N SER A 3 -1.89 31.46 -0.46
CA SER A 3 -2.86 30.52 0.10
C SER A 3 -4.07 31.29 0.66
N THR A 4 -5.19 31.26 -0.04
CA THR A 4 -6.43 31.96 0.31
C THR A 4 -6.95 31.58 1.70
N PHE A 5 -7.53 32.52 2.45
CA PHE A 5 -8.07 32.35 3.81
C PHE A 5 -8.99 31.12 4.00
N LYS A 6 -9.66 30.64 2.95
CA LYS A 6 -10.46 29.39 2.95
C LYS A 6 -9.65 28.14 3.28
N ASN A 7 -8.34 28.12 2.99
CA ASN A 7 -7.44 27.01 3.33
C ASN A 7 -6.82 27.13 4.74
N ARG A 8 -7.01 28.27 5.43
CA ARG A 8 -6.56 28.47 6.82
C ARG A 8 -7.55 27.90 7.84
N ILE A 9 -8.82 27.73 7.48
CA ILE A 9 -9.83 27.15 8.37
C ILE A 9 -9.59 25.63 8.44
N PRO A 10 -9.32 25.05 9.64
CA PRO A 10 -9.08 23.63 9.77
C PRO A 10 -10.33 22.84 9.39
N LYS A 11 -10.19 21.92 8.43
CA LYS A 11 -11.26 21.00 8.02
C LYS A 11 -11.36 19.83 9.00
N ARG A 12 -12.56 19.26 9.13
CA ARG A 12 -12.76 18.01 9.90
C ARG A 12 -11.87 16.91 9.34
N LYS A 13 -11.11 16.23 10.21
CA LYS A 13 -10.35 15.03 9.84
C LYS A 13 -11.32 13.87 9.59
N TYR A 14 -11.16 13.18 8.46
CA TYR A 14 -11.86 11.93 8.20
C TYR A 14 -11.15 10.80 8.96
N ARG A 15 -11.91 10.01 9.72
CA ARG A 15 -11.39 8.84 10.44
C ARG A 15 -11.65 7.58 9.62
N GLU A 16 -10.72 6.64 9.69
CA GLU A 16 -10.86 5.34 9.03
C GLU A 16 -11.76 4.40 9.83
N ARG A 17 -12.37 3.43 9.14
CA ARG A 17 -13.22 2.41 9.76
C ARG A 17 -12.41 1.19 10.17
N ALA A 18 -12.75 0.60 11.32
CA ALA A 18 -12.22 -0.68 11.78
C ALA A 18 -12.85 -1.89 11.03
N GLN A 19 -12.29 -3.09 11.25
CA GLN A 19 -12.89 -4.36 10.81
C GLN A 19 -14.22 -4.60 11.55
N PRO A 20 -15.29 -5.06 10.89
CA PRO A 20 -16.51 -5.48 11.57
C PRO A 20 -16.25 -6.61 12.58
N SER A 21 -16.96 -6.58 13.71
CA SER A 21 -16.80 -7.56 14.80
C SER A 21 -17.01 -9.01 14.34
N SER A 22 -17.99 -9.26 13.47
CA SER A 22 -18.25 -10.58 12.90
C SER A 22 -17.08 -11.15 12.07
N ARG A 23 -16.20 -10.27 11.57
CA ARG A 23 -15.01 -10.63 10.77
C ARG A 23 -13.70 -10.39 11.50
N ALA A 24 -13.72 -10.16 12.81
CA ALA A 24 -12.52 -9.94 13.61
C ALA A 24 -11.51 -11.11 13.53
N HIS A 25 -12.01 -12.33 13.31
CA HIS A 25 -11.17 -13.53 13.13
C HIS A 25 -10.24 -13.47 11.91
N LEU A 26 -10.54 -12.62 10.90
CA LEU A 26 -9.68 -12.42 9.73
C LEU A 26 -8.52 -11.44 9.99
N GLY A 27 -8.46 -10.86 11.20
CA GLY A 27 -7.48 -9.85 11.55
C GLY A 27 -7.82 -8.46 11.01
N ILE A 28 -6.78 -7.66 10.78
CA ILE A 28 -6.89 -6.24 10.44
C ILE A 28 -7.47 -6.07 9.03
N LEU A 29 -8.38 -5.10 8.87
CA LEU A 29 -8.92 -4.73 7.57
C LEU A 29 -7.91 -3.89 6.79
N GLU A 30 -7.23 -4.52 5.83
CA GLU A 30 -6.24 -3.88 4.95
C GLU A 30 -6.82 -2.63 4.28
N LYS A 31 -6.09 -1.51 4.34
CA LYS A 31 -6.45 -0.25 3.65
C LYS A 31 -5.57 -0.03 2.44
N LYS A 32 -5.88 1.02 1.67
CA LYS A 32 -5.14 1.34 0.44
C LYS A 32 -3.64 1.51 0.68
N GLN A 33 -3.25 2.10 1.81
CA GLN A 33 -1.84 2.28 2.17
C GLN A 33 -1.13 0.93 2.37
N ASP A 34 -1.77 -0.01 3.05
CA ASP A 34 -1.24 -1.35 3.30
C ASP A 34 -1.16 -2.15 2.00
N TYR A 35 -2.21 -2.09 1.16
CA TYR A 35 -2.21 -2.65 -0.18
C TYR A 35 -1.03 -2.17 -1.02
N GLN A 36 -0.76 -0.85 -1.02
CA GLN A 36 0.35 -0.28 -1.77
C GLN A 36 1.70 -0.82 -1.29
N LYS A 37 1.89 -0.95 0.03
CA LYS A 37 3.12 -1.56 0.59
C LYS A 37 3.25 -3.02 0.18
N ARG A 38 2.16 -3.78 0.26
CA ARG A 38 2.12 -5.20 -0.13
C ARG A 38 2.41 -5.40 -1.61
N ALA A 39 1.79 -4.62 -2.49
CA ALA A 39 2.00 -4.67 -3.94
C ALA A 39 3.44 -4.33 -4.32
N LYS A 40 4.03 -3.28 -3.73
CA LYS A 40 5.45 -2.92 -3.94
C LYS A 40 6.40 -4.05 -3.54
N ASN A 41 6.13 -4.70 -2.39
CA ASN A 41 6.94 -5.83 -1.94
C ASN A 41 6.82 -7.03 -2.89
N TYR A 42 5.60 -7.35 -3.33
CA TYR A 42 5.36 -8.41 -4.30
C TYR A 42 6.14 -8.19 -5.60
N HIS A 43 5.99 -7.03 -6.24
CA HIS A 43 6.69 -6.75 -7.50
C HIS A 43 8.21 -6.73 -7.33
N LYS A 44 8.73 -6.22 -6.21
CA LYS A 44 10.18 -6.29 -5.93
C LYS A 44 10.70 -7.73 -5.90
N LYS A 45 9.93 -8.67 -5.33
CA LYS A 45 10.28 -10.10 -5.29
C LYS A 45 10.16 -10.73 -6.66
N GLU A 46 9.11 -10.40 -7.41
CA GLU A 46 8.88 -10.87 -8.78
C GLU A 46 10.02 -10.45 -9.71
N ASP A 47 10.41 -9.17 -9.69
CA ASP A 47 11.54 -8.63 -10.47
C ASP A 47 12.86 -9.34 -10.13
N MET A 48 13.09 -9.60 -8.84
CA MET A 48 14.28 -10.34 -8.40
C MET A 48 14.29 -11.76 -8.95
N MET A 49 13.17 -12.47 -8.89
CA MET A 49 13.06 -13.82 -9.41
C MET A 49 13.24 -13.86 -10.92
N ASN A 50 12.67 -12.91 -11.65
CA ASN A 50 12.85 -12.81 -13.10
C ASN A 50 14.31 -12.58 -13.49
N LYS A 51 15.04 -11.71 -12.76
CA LYS A 51 16.48 -11.51 -12.97
C LYS A 51 17.30 -12.77 -12.67
N LEU A 52 16.95 -13.52 -11.62
CA LEU A 52 17.64 -14.78 -11.30
C LEU A 52 17.39 -15.84 -12.37
N LYS A 53 16.15 -15.95 -12.88
CA LYS A 53 15.81 -16.83 -14.01
C LYS A 53 16.61 -16.47 -15.25
N MET A 54 16.60 -15.21 -15.67
CA MET A 54 17.40 -14.76 -16.82
C MET A 54 18.90 -15.08 -16.66
N LYS A 55 19.47 -14.86 -15.47
CA LYS A 55 20.87 -15.22 -15.20
C LYS A 55 21.14 -16.73 -15.29
N ALA A 56 20.18 -17.55 -14.88
CA ALA A 56 20.30 -19.01 -15.00
C ALA A 56 20.19 -19.46 -16.46
N ASP A 57 19.27 -18.87 -17.23
CA ASP A 57 19.05 -19.19 -18.64
C ASP A 57 20.24 -18.78 -19.52
N LEU A 58 20.89 -17.65 -19.20
CA LEU A 58 22.06 -17.14 -19.91
C LEU A 58 23.39 -17.78 -19.45
N LYS A 59 23.35 -18.76 -18.55
CA LYS A 59 24.54 -19.48 -18.08
C LYS A 59 24.89 -20.58 -19.08
N ASN A 60 25.48 -20.18 -20.21
CA ASN A 60 26.25 -20.96 -21.19
C ASN A 60 27.07 -19.96 -22.05
#